data_AF-A0A841AWL5-F1
#
_entry.id   AF-A0A841AWL5-F1
#
_cell.length_a   1.000
_cell.length_b   1.000
_cell.length_c   1.000
_cell.angle_alpha   90.00
_cell.angle_beta   90.00
_cell.angle_gamma   90.00
#
_symmetry.space_group_name_H-M   'P 1'
#
loop_
_entity.id
_entity.type
_entity.pdbx_description
1 polymer ?
#
loop_
_entity_poly.entity_id
_entity_poly.type
_entity_poly.pdbx_seq_one_letter_code
_entity_poly.pdbx_strand_id
1 'polypeptide(L)'
;MPRKLAAVLLAVAFAAGCGAEPGFTATLTDPVNVDLSWPDDDPDVAGRIVEYTTDPHGEYTILQFVPPRQTTYRHPDLIPETRFYYRIRPFYGAVSEAITVSGPLVSGSAGPAVSLRTGGQAAAPAAFRAEPGAEEMVRFTWADRSSDEDGFLVEIRKPGAPDFVPIEMSDPGTTSAGLASMPGEAGASYRLRAFYYGPASPVLDLVSGRDG
;
A
#
# COMPACT_ATOMS: atom_id res chain seq x y z
N MET A 1 16.91 46.18 -20.96
CA MET A 1 16.64 44.74 -20.94
C MET A 1 17.20 44.16 -19.64
N PRO A 2 16.39 43.86 -18.61
CA PRO A 2 16.90 43.16 -17.45
C PRO A 2 16.80 41.64 -17.64
N ARG A 3 17.91 40.94 -17.37
CA ARG A 3 18.04 39.49 -17.39
C ARG A 3 17.26 38.90 -16.20
N LYS A 4 16.36 37.95 -16.46
CA LYS A 4 15.76 37.14 -15.38
C LYS A 4 16.84 36.23 -14.80
N LEU A 5 17.21 36.45 -13.54
CA LEU A 5 17.98 35.49 -12.77
C LEU A 5 17.04 34.32 -12.42
N ALA A 6 17.34 33.13 -12.92
CA ALA A 6 16.78 31.90 -12.39
C ALA A 6 17.47 31.61 -11.05
N ALA A 7 16.73 31.72 -9.96
CA ALA A 7 17.19 31.25 -8.65
C ALA A 7 17.07 29.72 -8.65
N VAL A 8 18.19 29.03 -8.86
CA VAL A 8 18.29 27.61 -8.50
C VAL A 8 18.45 27.56 -6.99
N LEU A 9 17.35 27.28 -6.28
CA LEU A 9 17.39 27.04 -4.85
C LEU A 9 17.86 25.60 -4.64
N LEU A 10 19.18 25.42 -4.54
CA LEU A 10 19.76 24.15 -4.12
C LEU A 10 19.63 24.04 -2.60
N ALA A 11 18.59 23.36 -2.13
CA ALA A 11 18.49 22.96 -0.73
C ALA A 11 19.43 21.77 -0.49
N VAL A 12 20.67 22.06 -0.07
CA VAL A 12 21.58 21.03 0.45
C VAL A 12 21.31 20.89 1.94
N ALA A 13 20.73 19.77 2.36
CA ALA A 13 20.74 19.36 3.75
C ALA A 13 22.14 18.84 4.10
N PHE A 14 22.86 19.54 4.99
CA PHE A 14 24.09 19.02 5.59
C PHE A 14 23.74 18.14 6.79
N ALA A 15 24.01 16.84 6.67
CA ALA A 15 24.20 15.96 7.82
C ALA A 15 25.69 15.61 7.92
N ALA A 16 26.38 16.17 8.92
CA ALA A 16 27.74 15.77 9.26
C ALA A 16 27.67 14.51 10.13
N GLY A 17 28.01 13.37 9.55
CA GLY A 17 28.15 12.07 10.23
C GLY A 17 28.52 10.98 9.22
N CYS A 18 29.48 10.12 9.57
CA CYS A 18 29.95 9.02 8.74
C CYS A 18 28.82 8.00 8.45
N GLY A 19 28.58 7.65 7.18
CA GLY A 19 27.93 6.39 6.75
C GLY A 19 26.39 6.28 6.82
N ALA A 20 25.75 6.14 5.64
CA ALA A 20 24.57 5.31 5.33
C ALA A 20 24.01 5.78 3.97
N GLU A 21 23.76 4.87 3.02
CA GLU A 21 23.01 5.21 1.81
C GLU A 21 21.59 5.72 2.19
N PRO A 22 20.99 6.63 1.40
CA PRO A 22 19.73 7.26 1.79
C PRO A 22 18.57 6.25 1.76
N GLY A 23 18.07 5.88 2.94
CA GLY A 23 17.01 4.89 3.11
C GLY A 23 15.59 5.36 2.74
N PHE A 24 15.27 6.65 2.79
CA PHE A 24 13.99 7.17 2.28
C PHE A 24 14.16 8.66 2.01
N THR A 25 13.72 9.15 0.84
CA THR A 25 13.91 10.52 0.39
C THR A 25 12.65 11.10 -0.23
N ALA A 26 12.52 12.43 -0.16
CA ALA A 26 11.45 13.21 -0.77
C ALA A 26 12.06 14.45 -1.45
N THR A 27 11.79 14.64 -2.73
CA THR A 27 12.35 15.74 -3.53
C THR A 27 11.24 16.42 -4.33
N LEU A 28 11.07 17.74 -4.16
CA LEU A 28 10.18 18.51 -5.03
C LEU A 28 10.73 18.51 -6.47
N THR A 29 9.92 18.08 -7.44
CA THR A 29 10.25 18.18 -8.87
C THR A 29 9.86 19.54 -9.44
N ASP A 30 8.85 20.16 -8.85
CA ASP A 30 8.38 21.54 -9.05
C ASP A 30 7.67 22.00 -7.77
N PRO A 31 7.12 23.23 -7.67
CA PRO A 31 6.54 23.73 -6.43
C PRO A 31 5.44 22.85 -5.82
N VAL A 32 4.72 22.05 -6.61
CA VAL A 32 3.53 21.30 -6.15
C VAL A 32 3.59 19.82 -6.50
N ASN A 33 4.77 19.29 -6.84
CA ASN A 33 4.97 17.86 -7.11
C ASN A 33 6.20 17.36 -6.36
N VAL A 34 6.06 16.23 -5.66
CA VAL A 34 7.18 15.58 -4.95
C VAL A 34 7.39 14.16 -5.46
N ASP A 35 8.64 13.83 -5.74
CA ASP A 35 9.10 12.46 -5.96
C ASP A 35 9.64 11.89 -4.63
N LEU A 36 9.08 10.75 -4.23
CA LEU A 36 9.49 9.93 -3.10
C LEU A 36 10.31 8.74 -3.60
N SER A 37 11.42 8.40 -2.93
CA SER A 37 12.24 7.23 -3.28
C SER A 37 12.81 6.52 -2.06
N TRP A 38 12.87 5.20 -2.12
CA TRP A 38 13.31 4.29 -1.05
C TRP A 38 14.06 3.07 -1.64
N PRO A 39 14.89 2.36 -0.87
CA PRO A 39 15.64 1.20 -1.34
C PRO A 39 14.74 -0.02 -1.56
N ASP A 40 15.20 -0.93 -2.41
CA ASP A 40 14.66 -2.28 -2.56
C ASP A 40 15.52 -3.27 -1.75
N ASP A 41 15.48 -3.15 -0.43
CA ASP A 41 16.35 -3.88 0.51
C ASP A 41 15.66 -5.06 1.22
N ASP A 42 14.34 -5.18 1.08
CA ASP A 42 13.55 -6.23 1.70
C ASP A 42 12.99 -7.21 0.65
N PRO A 43 13.53 -8.44 0.55
CA PRO A 43 13.04 -9.43 -0.41
C PRO A 43 11.73 -10.10 0.02
N ASP A 44 11.36 -10.03 1.30
CA ASP A 44 10.20 -10.72 1.86
C ASP A 44 8.95 -9.83 1.92
N VAL A 45 9.12 -8.53 1.68
CA VAL A 45 8.03 -7.55 1.67
C VAL A 45 6.97 -7.92 0.63
N ALA A 46 5.71 -7.96 1.06
CA ALA A 46 4.58 -8.21 0.16
C ALA A 46 4.17 -6.95 -0.63
N GLY A 47 4.48 -5.79 -0.07
CA GLY A 47 4.33 -4.47 -0.68
C GLY A 47 4.58 -3.38 0.35
N ARG A 48 4.47 -2.13 -0.07
CA ARG A 48 4.62 -0.98 0.84
C ARG A 48 3.40 -0.08 0.74
N ILE A 49 3.11 0.65 1.80
CA ILE A 49 2.10 1.70 1.83
C ILE A 49 2.85 3.03 1.83
N VAL A 50 2.57 3.85 0.83
CA VAL A 50 3.02 5.24 0.77
C VAL A 50 1.95 6.08 1.46
N GLU A 51 2.34 6.83 2.47
CA GLU A 51 1.41 7.56 3.32
C GLU A 51 1.88 9.00 3.52
N TYR A 52 0.91 9.91 3.72
CA TYR A 52 1.20 11.28 4.13
C TYR A 52 0.23 11.81 5.18
N THR A 53 0.63 12.87 5.87
CA THR A 53 -0.26 13.73 6.64
C THR A 53 0.22 15.17 6.56
N THR A 54 -0.66 16.14 6.84
CA THR A 54 -0.31 17.57 6.98
C THR A 54 -0.26 18.01 8.44
N ASP A 55 -0.59 17.12 9.37
CA ASP A 55 -0.51 17.32 10.81
C ASP A 55 0.58 16.40 11.40
N PRO A 56 1.63 16.93 12.08
CA PRO A 56 2.69 16.11 12.66
C PRO A 56 2.21 15.05 13.67
N HIS A 57 1.00 15.20 14.20
CA HIS A 57 0.36 14.27 15.13
C HIS A 57 -0.95 13.68 14.59
N GLY A 58 -1.27 13.95 13.33
CA GLY A 58 -2.48 13.47 12.69
C GLY A 58 -2.37 12.03 12.21
N GLU A 59 -3.53 11.48 11.86
CA GLU A 59 -3.62 10.22 11.13
C GLU A 59 -3.01 10.37 9.74
N TYR A 60 -2.43 9.28 9.25
CA TYR A 60 -1.85 9.22 7.92
C TYR A 60 -2.90 8.79 6.90
N THR A 61 -2.92 9.50 5.77
CA THR A 61 -3.68 9.14 4.58
C THR A 61 -2.83 8.24 3.69
N ILE A 62 -3.41 7.13 3.25
CA ILE A 62 -2.79 6.23 2.28
C ILE A 62 -2.85 6.89 0.90
N LEU A 63 -1.69 7.05 0.26
CA LEU A 63 -1.57 7.49 -1.12
C LEU A 63 -1.64 6.31 -2.08
N GLN A 64 -0.91 5.23 -1.76
CA GLN A 64 -0.86 4.05 -2.61
C GLN A 64 -0.35 2.82 -1.86
N PHE A 65 -0.91 1.66 -2.19
CA PHE A 65 -0.26 0.36 -1.97
C PHE A 65 0.63 0.06 -3.19
N VAL A 66 1.93 -0.01 -2.99
CA VAL A 66 2.91 -0.25 -4.05
C VAL A 66 3.42 -1.69 -4.00
N PRO A 67 3.63 -2.36 -5.16
CA PRO A 67 4.19 -3.70 -5.20
C PRO A 67 5.64 -3.74 -4.67
N PRO A 68 6.16 -4.93 -4.29
CA PRO A 68 7.45 -5.07 -3.62
C PRO A 68 8.63 -4.38 -4.31
N ARG A 69 8.66 -4.40 -5.64
CA ARG A 69 9.78 -3.89 -6.46
C ARG A 69 9.63 -2.43 -6.87
N GLN A 70 8.52 -1.77 -6.53
CA GLN A 70 8.40 -0.34 -6.76
C GLN A 70 9.17 0.40 -5.66
N THR A 71 10.07 1.28 -6.07
CA THR A 71 10.99 2.05 -5.22
C THR A 71 10.80 3.56 -5.31
N THR A 72 9.79 3.99 -6.07
CA THR A 72 9.50 5.40 -6.32
C THR A 72 8.00 5.68 -6.38
N TYR A 73 7.58 6.84 -5.89
CA TYR A 73 6.21 7.34 -6.01
C TYR A 73 6.22 8.86 -6.20
N ARG A 74 5.38 9.38 -7.11
CA ARG A 74 5.15 10.81 -7.24
C ARG A 74 3.83 11.18 -6.58
N HIS A 75 3.86 12.12 -5.64
CA HIS A 75 2.67 12.77 -5.11
C HIS A 75 2.48 14.11 -5.83
N PRO A 76 1.53 14.23 -6.78
CA PRO A 76 1.29 15.45 -7.52
C PRO A 76 0.33 16.39 -6.79
N ASP A 77 0.16 17.59 -7.35
CA ASP A 77 -0.89 18.55 -7.00
C ASP A 77 -0.94 18.90 -5.49
N LEU A 78 0.24 19.04 -4.87
CA LEU A 78 0.35 19.44 -3.48
C LEU A 78 -0.26 20.82 -3.27
N ILE A 79 -0.96 20.99 -2.15
CA ILE A 79 -1.38 22.31 -1.69
C ILE A 79 -0.10 23.17 -1.52
N PRO A 80 -0.01 24.36 -2.14
CA PRO A 80 1.15 25.24 -2.02
C PRO A 80 1.43 25.67 -0.58
N GLU A 81 2.70 25.98 -0.31
CA GLU A 81 3.20 26.45 1.00
C GLU A 81 2.70 25.62 2.21
N THR A 82 2.43 24.33 1.98
CA THR A 82 1.89 23.41 2.97
C THR A 82 2.97 22.41 3.37
N ARG A 83 3.03 22.13 4.68
CA ARG A 83 3.94 21.12 5.22
C ARG A 83 3.28 19.75 5.11
N PHE A 84 4.02 18.81 4.54
CA PHE A 84 3.67 17.40 4.42
C PHE A 84 4.66 16.56 5.21
N TYR A 85 4.14 15.51 5.83
CA TYR A 85 4.91 14.48 6.50
C TYR A 85 4.69 13.17 5.76
N TYR A 86 5.75 12.60 5.20
CA TYR A 86 5.69 11.35 4.46
C TYR A 86 6.30 10.21 5.27
N ARG A 87 5.72 9.02 5.12
CA ARG A 87 6.35 7.77 5.57
C ARG A 87 6.05 6.65 4.60
N ILE A 88 6.85 5.60 4.68
CA ILE A 88 6.62 4.35 4.00
C ILE A 88 6.52 3.25 5.02
N ARG A 89 5.50 2.41 4.88
CA ARG A 89 5.30 1.27 5.76
C ARG A 89 5.27 -0.03 4.96
N PRO A 90 6.24 -0.93 5.14
CA PRO A 90 6.16 -2.25 4.54
C PRO A 90 5.03 -3.06 5.18
N PHE A 91 4.42 -3.93 4.39
CA PHE A 91 3.52 -4.96 4.89
C PHE A 91 3.95 -6.33 4.36
N TYR A 92 3.66 -7.35 5.17
CA TYR A 92 3.96 -8.75 4.89
C TYR A 92 2.69 -9.54 5.12
N GLY A 93 2.65 -10.80 4.70
CA GLY A 93 1.52 -11.64 5.02
C GLY A 93 1.34 -12.81 4.08
N ALA A 94 0.42 -13.68 4.46
CA ALA A 94 0.08 -14.88 3.73
C ALA A 94 -1.16 -14.65 2.87
N VAL A 95 -1.19 -15.27 1.68
CA VAL A 95 -2.29 -15.12 0.72
C VAL A 95 -3.10 -16.39 0.61
N SER A 96 -4.41 -16.25 0.47
CA SER A 96 -5.29 -17.33 0.06
C SER A 96 -4.93 -17.81 -1.35
N GLU A 97 -5.47 -18.97 -1.72
CA GLU A 97 -5.59 -19.34 -3.13
C GLU A 97 -6.35 -18.24 -3.90
N ALA A 98 -5.97 -18.05 -5.16
CA ALA A 98 -6.67 -17.12 -6.03
C ALA A 98 -7.95 -17.75 -6.57
N ILE A 99 -9.02 -16.97 -6.61
CA ILE A 99 -10.33 -17.34 -7.12
C ILE A 99 -10.73 -16.44 -8.28
N THR A 100 -11.63 -16.90 -9.14
CA THR A 100 -12.32 -16.06 -10.13
C THR A 100 -13.76 -15.90 -9.68
N VAL A 101 -14.35 -14.71 -9.86
CA VAL A 101 -15.81 -14.53 -9.68
C VAL A 101 -16.50 -15.44 -10.69
N SER A 102 -17.29 -16.41 -10.22
CA SER A 102 -17.86 -17.57 -10.98
C SER A 102 -17.02 -18.86 -11.05
N GLY A 103 -15.85 -18.95 -10.41
CA GLY A 103 -15.06 -20.19 -10.30
C GLY A 103 -15.65 -21.21 -9.32
N PRO A 104 -15.25 -22.50 -9.41
CA PRO A 104 -15.76 -23.53 -8.51
C PRO A 104 -15.48 -23.21 -7.04
N LEU A 105 -16.41 -23.56 -6.16
CA LEU A 105 -16.28 -23.41 -4.73
C LEU A 105 -15.01 -24.13 -4.25
N VAL A 106 -14.02 -23.38 -3.76
CA VAL A 106 -12.94 -23.99 -2.98
C VAL A 106 -13.49 -24.32 -1.59
N SER A 107 -13.59 -25.62 -1.30
CA SER A 107 -13.87 -26.09 0.06
C SER A 107 -12.57 -26.11 0.83
N GLY A 108 -12.38 -25.16 1.72
CA GLY A 108 -11.32 -25.19 2.73
C GLY A 108 -11.96 -25.32 4.11
N SER A 109 -11.52 -26.29 4.90
CA SER A 109 -11.86 -26.31 6.32
C SER A 109 -11.00 -25.29 7.06
N ALA A 110 -11.62 -24.46 7.90
CA ALA A 110 -10.87 -23.64 8.83
C ALA A 110 -10.27 -24.54 9.93
N GLY A 111 -8.95 -24.76 9.91
CA GLY A 111 -8.18 -25.13 11.10
C GLY A 111 -8.05 -23.96 12.11
N PRO A 112 -7.31 -24.11 13.20
CA PRO A 112 -7.09 -23.02 14.15
C PRO A 112 -6.32 -21.85 13.52
N ALA A 113 -6.52 -20.65 14.06
CA ALA A 113 -5.73 -19.48 13.73
C ALA A 113 -4.30 -19.63 14.28
N VAL A 114 -3.31 -19.15 13.54
CA VAL A 114 -1.88 -19.17 13.91
C VAL A 114 -1.23 -17.82 13.58
N SER A 115 -0.11 -17.48 14.23
CA SER A 115 0.58 -16.21 13.98
C SER A 115 1.09 -16.10 12.54
N LEU A 116 0.89 -14.99 11.86
CA LEU A 116 1.46 -14.67 10.54
C LEU A 116 2.99 -14.59 10.59
N ARG A 117 3.53 -14.07 11.70
CA ARG A 117 4.97 -13.87 11.89
C ARG A 117 5.74 -15.18 12.04
N THR A 118 5.06 -16.27 12.40
CA THR A 118 5.70 -17.56 12.69
C THR A 118 5.14 -18.71 11.83
N GLY A 119 3.85 -18.65 11.51
CA GLY A 119 3.11 -19.66 10.77
C GLY A 119 3.15 -19.47 9.25
N GLY A 120 3.59 -18.30 8.77
CA GLY A 120 3.72 -18.01 7.34
C GLY A 120 2.46 -18.37 6.56
N GLN A 121 2.60 -19.17 5.50
CA GLN A 121 1.49 -19.57 4.63
C GLN A 121 0.36 -20.33 5.36
N ALA A 122 0.63 -20.95 6.52
CA ALA A 122 -0.42 -21.64 7.29
C ALA A 122 -1.46 -20.68 7.89
N ALA A 123 -1.10 -19.39 8.03
CA ALA A 123 -1.98 -18.30 8.47
C ALA A 123 -2.71 -17.62 7.31
N ALA A 124 -2.55 -18.08 6.06
CA ALA A 124 -3.31 -17.57 4.93
C ALA A 124 -4.82 -17.74 5.17
N PRO A 125 -5.67 -16.76 4.83
CA PRO A 125 -7.11 -16.94 4.91
C PRO A 125 -7.58 -18.15 4.10
N ALA A 126 -8.58 -18.88 4.60
CA ALA A 126 -9.17 -20.02 3.91
C ALA A 126 -10.61 -19.74 3.49
N ALA A 127 -11.15 -20.61 2.64
CA ALA A 127 -12.53 -20.52 2.16
C ALA A 127 -12.88 -19.12 1.61
N PHE A 128 -11.91 -18.45 0.98
CA PHE A 128 -12.12 -17.14 0.36
C PHE A 128 -13.10 -17.28 -0.81
N ARG A 129 -14.13 -16.45 -0.82
CA ARG A 129 -15.22 -16.47 -1.82
C ARG A 129 -15.51 -15.05 -2.27
N ALA A 130 -15.95 -14.94 -3.52
CA ALA A 130 -16.46 -13.72 -4.12
C ALA A 130 -17.79 -14.05 -4.79
N GLU A 131 -18.87 -13.44 -4.31
CA GLU A 131 -20.24 -13.70 -4.75
C GLU A 131 -20.89 -12.38 -5.21
N PRO A 132 -21.68 -12.38 -6.31
CA PRO A 132 -22.47 -11.23 -6.67
C PRO A 132 -23.43 -10.84 -5.54
N GLY A 133 -23.40 -9.56 -5.15
CA GLY A 133 -24.30 -8.95 -4.18
C GLY A 133 -25.41 -8.13 -4.83
N ALA A 134 -26.18 -7.42 -4.00
CA ALA A 134 -27.13 -6.43 -4.46
C ALA A 134 -26.41 -5.17 -4.99
N GLU A 135 -27.11 -4.36 -5.78
CA GLU A 135 -26.64 -3.01 -6.18
C GLU A 135 -25.26 -2.99 -6.85
N GLU A 136 -24.99 -3.95 -7.75
CA GLU A 136 -23.71 -4.08 -8.46
C GLU A 136 -22.49 -4.26 -7.54
N MET A 137 -22.71 -4.75 -6.32
CA MET A 137 -21.63 -5.09 -5.39
C MET A 137 -21.15 -6.53 -5.59
N VAL A 138 -19.89 -6.78 -5.24
CA VAL A 138 -19.34 -8.11 -4.98
C VAL A 138 -19.15 -8.26 -3.47
N ARG A 139 -19.67 -9.34 -2.90
CA ARG A 139 -19.44 -9.71 -1.51
C ARG A 139 -18.29 -10.71 -1.43
N PHE A 140 -17.31 -10.38 -0.61
CA PHE A 140 -16.21 -11.25 -0.25
C PHE A 140 -16.44 -11.85 1.13
N THR A 141 -16.16 -13.14 1.30
CA THR A 141 -16.18 -13.81 2.61
C THR A 141 -14.99 -14.75 2.74
N TRP A 142 -14.53 -14.97 3.97
CA TRP A 142 -13.41 -15.86 4.26
C TRP A 142 -13.47 -16.40 5.68
N ALA A 143 -12.67 -17.43 5.93
CA ALA A 143 -12.31 -17.86 7.27
C ALA A 143 -10.95 -17.26 7.64
N ASP A 144 -10.94 -16.53 8.75
CA ASP A 144 -9.72 -16.03 9.37
C ASP A 144 -8.88 -17.20 9.90
N ARG A 145 -7.58 -17.15 9.60
CA ARG A 145 -6.57 -18.14 10.00
C ARG A 145 -5.36 -17.50 10.66
N SER A 146 -5.37 -16.18 10.84
CA SER A 146 -4.32 -15.42 11.51
C SER A 146 -4.79 -15.03 12.91
N SER A 147 -3.83 -14.84 13.82
CA SER A 147 -4.13 -14.46 15.22
C SER A 147 -3.54 -13.10 15.60
N ASP A 148 -2.83 -12.47 14.66
CA ASP A 148 -1.98 -11.30 14.88
C ASP A 148 -1.84 -10.45 13.61
N GLU A 149 -2.80 -10.55 12.69
CA GLU A 149 -2.92 -9.68 11.54
C GLU A 149 -3.30 -8.26 11.95
N ASP A 150 -2.77 -7.29 11.21
CA ASP A 150 -3.16 -5.89 11.30
C ASP A 150 -4.32 -5.56 10.33
N GLY A 151 -4.79 -6.55 9.57
CA GLY A 151 -5.96 -6.47 8.70
C GLY A 151 -5.92 -7.47 7.55
N PHE A 152 -6.84 -7.29 6.61
CA PHE A 152 -6.89 -8.04 5.36
C PHE A 152 -6.84 -7.13 4.15
N LEU A 153 -6.23 -7.59 3.05
CA LEU A 153 -6.29 -6.93 1.75
C LEU A 153 -7.00 -7.84 0.75
N VAL A 154 -8.11 -7.38 0.17
CA VAL A 154 -8.60 -7.97 -1.07
C VAL A 154 -7.73 -7.45 -2.21
N GLU A 155 -7.05 -8.38 -2.88
CA GLU A 155 -6.19 -8.07 -4.01
C GLU A 155 -6.79 -8.61 -5.31
N ILE A 156 -6.76 -7.80 -6.36
CA ILE A 156 -7.25 -8.16 -7.70
C ILE A 156 -6.10 -8.27 -8.69
N ARG A 157 -6.18 -9.24 -9.59
CA ARG A 157 -5.43 -9.28 -10.84
C ARG A 157 -6.41 -9.29 -12.00
N LYS A 158 -6.53 -8.14 -12.68
CA LYS A 158 -7.35 -8.00 -13.89
C LYS A 158 -6.78 -8.84 -15.04
N PRO A 159 -7.60 -9.28 -16.01
CA PRO A 159 -7.10 -10.02 -17.17
C PRO A 159 -5.98 -9.27 -17.88
N GLY A 160 -4.86 -9.95 -18.13
CA GLY A 160 -3.67 -9.37 -18.77
C GLY A 160 -2.76 -8.53 -17.86
N ALA A 161 -3.15 -8.26 -16.61
CA ALA A 161 -2.26 -7.64 -15.64
C ALA A 161 -1.22 -8.66 -15.11
N PRO A 162 0.04 -8.24 -14.89
CA PRO A 162 1.08 -9.14 -14.41
C PRO A 162 0.87 -9.53 -12.93
N ASP A 163 0.39 -8.58 -12.12
CA ASP A 163 0.42 -8.67 -10.67
C ASP A 163 -0.94 -8.48 -10.04
N PHE A 164 -1.07 -8.96 -8.80
CA PHE A 164 -2.18 -8.64 -7.91
C PHE A 164 -1.93 -7.29 -7.25
N VAL A 165 -2.96 -6.45 -7.18
CA VAL A 165 -2.92 -5.16 -6.50
C VAL A 165 -4.04 -5.07 -5.45
N PRO A 166 -3.77 -4.51 -4.25
CA PRO A 166 -4.82 -4.27 -3.26
C PRO A 166 -5.89 -3.30 -3.78
N ILE A 167 -7.15 -3.61 -3.54
CA ILE A 167 -8.30 -2.75 -3.88
C ILE A 167 -9.18 -2.44 -2.67
N GLU A 168 -8.96 -3.13 -1.56
CA GLU A 168 -9.70 -2.95 -0.32
C GLU A 168 -8.83 -3.40 0.85
N MET A 169 -9.01 -2.72 1.98
CA MET A 169 -8.37 -3.03 3.24
C MET A 169 -9.45 -3.15 4.31
N SER A 170 -9.56 -4.34 4.92
CA SER A 170 -10.45 -4.61 6.04
C SER A 170 -9.69 -4.60 7.37
N ASP A 171 -10.39 -4.27 8.45
CA ASP A 171 -9.87 -4.30 9.82
C ASP A 171 -9.50 -5.74 10.28
N PRO A 172 -8.65 -5.89 11.33
CA PRO A 172 -8.35 -7.18 11.96
C PRO A 172 -9.60 -7.97 12.40
N GLY A 173 -9.52 -9.30 12.34
CA GLY A 173 -10.60 -10.21 12.75
C GLY A 173 -11.90 -10.14 11.92
N THR A 174 -11.93 -9.36 10.84
CA THR A 174 -13.06 -9.32 9.91
C THR A 174 -13.11 -10.60 9.06
N THR A 175 -14.31 -10.98 8.61
CA THR A 175 -14.55 -12.20 7.81
C THR A 175 -15.38 -11.95 6.57
N SER A 176 -15.64 -10.68 6.25
CA SER A 176 -16.38 -10.28 5.06
C SER A 176 -16.10 -8.83 4.66
N ALA A 177 -16.12 -8.56 3.36
CA ALA A 177 -16.07 -7.22 2.78
C ALA A 177 -17.05 -7.11 1.61
N GLY A 178 -17.46 -5.89 1.27
CA GLY A 178 -18.30 -5.60 0.10
C GLY A 178 -17.67 -4.51 -0.73
N LEU A 179 -17.56 -4.72 -2.04
CA LEU A 179 -17.01 -3.75 -2.99
C LEU A 179 -17.93 -3.52 -4.17
N ALA A 180 -17.99 -2.29 -4.66
CA ALA A 180 -18.66 -2.01 -5.92
C ALA A 180 -17.89 -2.68 -7.06
N SER A 181 -18.61 -3.32 -7.98
CA SER A 181 -18.00 -3.92 -9.17
C SER A 181 -17.32 -2.82 -9.98
N MET A 182 -16.07 -3.04 -10.37
CA MET A 182 -15.34 -2.07 -11.19
C MET A 182 -15.36 -2.48 -12.67
N PRO A 183 -15.35 -1.50 -13.60
CA PRO A 183 -15.12 -1.78 -15.00
C PRO A 183 -13.79 -2.54 -15.22
N GLY A 184 -13.84 -3.54 -16.09
CA GLY A 184 -12.68 -4.35 -16.46
C GLY A 184 -12.36 -5.50 -15.50
N GLU A 185 -13.24 -5.83 -14.56
CA GLU A 185 -13.08 -6.97 -13.66
C GLU A 185 -13.59 -8.31 -14.24
N ALA A 186 -14.23 -8.29 -15.41
CA ALA A 186 -14.70 -9.51 -16.06
C ALA A 186 -13.53 -10.45 -16.33
N GLY A 187 -13.51 -11.62 -15.68
CA GLY A 187 -12.41 -12.59 -15.77
C GLY A 187 -11.22 -12.29 -14.85
N ALA A 188 -11.33 -11.31 -13.94
CA ALA A 188 -10.30 -11.05 -12.95
C ALA A 188 -10.17 -12.18 -11.93
N SER A 189 -8.96 -12.38 -11.44
CA SER A 189 -8.69 -13.21 -10.27
C SER A 189 -8.61 -12.34 -9.03
N TYR A 190 -9.08 -12.86 -7.90
CA TYR A 190 -8.99 -12.24 -6.59
C TYR A 190 -8.23 -13.17 -5.65
N ARG A 191 -7.48 -12.61 -4.71
CA ARG A 191 -6.96 -13.34 -3.56
C ARG A 191 -7.08 -12.45 -2.32
N LEU A 192 -7.10 -13.07 -1.16
CA LEU A 192 -7.11 -12.36 0.12
C LEU A 192 -5.76 -12.50 0.80
N ARG A 193 -5.22 -11.41 1.30
CA ARG A 193 -4.03 -11.43 2.15
C ARG A 193 -4.42 -11.10 3.58
N ALA A 194 -4.08 -11.95 4.53
CA ALA A 194 -3.94 -11.52 5.92
C ALA A 194 -2.56 -10.89 6.06
N PHE A 195 -2.49 -9.64 6.54
CA PHE A 195 -1.23 -8.89 6.54
C PHE A 195 -0.87 -8.36 7.93
N TYR A 196 0.41 -8.08 8.12
CA TYR A 196 0.90 -7.30 9.25
C TYR A 196 1.90 -6.24 8.78
N TYR A 197 2.01 -5.16 9.55
CA TYR A 197 2.94 -4.08 9.28
C TYR A 197 4.35 -4.41 9.76
N GLY A 198 5.34 -4.03 8.95
CA GLY A 198 6.72 -3.92 9.40
C GLY A 198 7.03 -2.58 10.04
N PRO A 199 8.29 -2.38 10.44
CA PRO A 199 8.76 -1.09 10.91
C PRO A 199 8.61 -0.04 9.81
N ALA A 200 7.94 1.07 10.11
CA ALA A 200 7.86 2.18 9.18
C ALA A 200 9.23 2.86 9.00
N SER A 201 9.40 3.52 7.86
CA SER A 201 10.52 4.44 7.63
C SER A 201 10.54 5.56 8.69
N PRO A 202 11.68 6.25 8.86
CA PRO A 202 11.66 7.59 9.42
C PRO A 202 10.67 8.47 8.67
N VAL A 203 10.07 9.43 9.38
CA VAL A 203 9.17 10.41 8.77
C VAL A 203 10.01 11.50 8.11
N LEU A 204 9.69 11.79 6.86
CA LEU A 204 10.25 12.94 6.14
C LEU A 204 9.29 14.12 6.23
N ASP A 205 9.79 15.31 6.50
CA ASP A 205 9.03 16.55 6.40
C ASP A 205 9.44 17.32 5.15
N LEU A 206 8.45 17.87 4.44
CA LEU A 206 8.67 18.66 3.24
C LEU A 206 7.63 19.76 3.15
N VAL A 207 8.05 20.98 2.79
CA VAL A 207 7.15 22.11 2.54
C VAL A 207 7.07 22.34 1.04
N SER A 208 5.86 22.30 0.48
CA SER A 208 5.64 22.61 -0.93
C SER A 208 6.01 24.07 -1.25
N GLY A 209 6.33 24.33 -2.50
CA GLY A 209 6.65 25.66 -3.00
C GLY A 209 5.42 26.56 -3.13
N ARG A 210 5.65 27.77 -3.63
CA ARG A 210 4.59 28.72 -3.99
C ARG A 210 4.02 28.41 -5.37
N ASP A 211 2.74 28.73 -5.56
CA ASP A 211 2.18 28.84 -6.91
C ASP A 211 2.92 29.93 -7.69
N GLY A 212 3.31 29.58 -8.92
CA GLY A 212 4.07 30.44 -9.84
C GLY A 212 3.24 31.50 -10.55
#